data_AF-A0A5D0TIC3-F1
#
_entry.id   AF-A0A5D0TIC3-F1
#
_cell.length_a   1.000
_cell.length_b   1.000
_cell.length_c   1.000
_cell.angle_alpha   90.00
_cell.angle_beta   90.00
_cell.angle_gamma   90.00
#
_symmetry.space_group_name_H-M   'P 1'
#
loop_
_entity.id
_entity.type
_entity.pdbx_description
1 polymer ?
#
loop_
_entity_poly.entity_id
_entity_poly.type
_entity_poly.pdbx_seq_one_letter_code
_entity_poly.pdbx_strand_id
1 'polypeptide(L)'
;MHMKKILLLALVIITMTVLSFSQFIYPDIRPGYGVTETKWLSDYFTPLKGTNLDTPVFIMDSGNPGATFLLMGGTHAREIAGTTSALVFLENAVVKTGRVIVIPFSNRSAASIDDQSTDIPHFIQIETRSGPRYLIYGDRRTDITDQGIDDPNQYVHEPSGMIIDNGAESRNLNRNYPGKPDGNPTQQLAYAILELIRQEDVDFNLDMHESDTPRELTDPSGKVYEGGRLAYMLVCHPTGLELGAIAIMEMEDMGIPMKLEESNVEFRGLSHREIGDNSDCISFLSESPNPGQERIGEDKDVINDPDYPLKHRVGMHLELIKKLFSAYNLYYGNMIEVDNLPEYDELMEKDVGNFLN
;
A
#
# COMPACT_ATOMS: atom_id res chain seq x y z
N MET A 1 46.18 -5.56 37.44
CA MET A 1 45.52 -6.69 36.74
C MET A 1 43.98 -6.61 36.77
N HIS A 2 43.36 -6.06 37.83
CA HIS A 2 41.91 -5.85 37.91
C HIS A 2 41.35 -4.80 36.92
N MET A 3 42.05 -3.67 36.72
CA MET A 3 41.57 -2.58 35.86
C MET A 3 41.47 -2.98 34.37
N LYS A 4 42.37 -3.85 33.89
CA LYS A 4 42.33 -4.40 32.52
C LYS A 4 41.17 -5.39 32.32
N LYS A 5 40.76 -6.12 33.37
CA LYS A 5 39.60 -7.04 33.31
C LYS A 5 38.27 -6.27 33.32
N ILE A 6 38.19 -5.16 34.05
CA ILE A 6 37.01 -4.28 34.06
C ILE A 6 36.85 -3.57 32.70
N LEU A 7 37.95 -3.09 32.10
CA LEU A 7 37.90 -2.51 30.76
C LEU A 7 37.50 -3.54 29.69
N LEU A 8 38.00 -4.78 29.78
CA LEU A 8 37.63 -5.84 28.83
C LEU A 8 36.15 -6.23 28.97
N LEU A 9 35.63 -6.29 30.21
CA LEU A 9 34.22 -6.61 30.47
C LEU A 9 33.30 -5.47 30.01
N ALA A 10 33.68 -4.21 30.24
CA ALA A 10 32.96 -3.05 29.72
C ALA A 10 32.98 -2.99 28.19
N LEU A 11 34.11 -3.33 27.55
CA LEU A 11 34.21 -3.39 26.10
C LEU A 11 33.35 -4.52 25.50
N VAL A 12 33.26 -5.68 26.16
CA VAL A 12 32.39 -6.80 25.75
C VAL A 12 30.91 -6.47 25.97
N ILE A 13 30.55 -5.75 27.04
CA ILE A 13 29.17 -5.30 27.28
C ILE A 13 28.77 -4.21 26.27
N ILE A 14 29.70 -3.31 25.90
CA ILE A 14 29.47 -2.29 24.86
C ILE A 14 29.41 -2.94 23.46
N THR A 15 30.23 -3.95 23.14
CA THR A 15 30.11 -4.64 21.85
C THR A 15 28.91 -5.59 21.78
N MET A 16 28.45 -6.17 22.89
CA MET A 16 27.19 -6.91 22.94
C MET A 16 25.94 -6.02 22.95
N THR A 17 26.05 -4.71 23.21
CA THR A 17 24.94 -3.77 23.02
C THR A 17 24.88 -3.18 21.62
N VAL A 18 25.89 -3.44 20.77
CA VAL A 18 25.88 -3.21 19.32
C VAL A 18 25.52 -4.50 18.56
N LEU A 19 24.99 -5.52 19.24
CA LEU A 19 24.25 -6.60 18.59
C LEU A 19 22.96 -5.99 18.01
N SER A 20 23.07 -5.59 16.74
CA SER A 20 22.00 -5.26 15.79
C SER A 20 20.63 -5.08 16.44
N PHE A 21 20.40 -3.91 17.04
CA PHE A 21 19.05 -3.38 16.98
C PHE A 21 18.77 -3.22 15.49
N SER A 22 18.02 -4.15 14.89
CA SER A 22 17.29 -3.81 13.68
C SER A 22 16.60 -2.48 14.01
N GLN A 23 16.94 -1.42 13.29
CA GLN A 23 16.24 -0.15 13.46
C GLN A 23 14.85 -0.37 12.86
N PHE A 24 13.93 -0.82 13.71
CA PHE A 24 12.53 -0.89 13.34
C PHE A 24 12.03 0.55 13.17
N ILE A 25 11.97 1.02 11.92
CA ILE A 25 11.25 2.24 11.58
C ILE A 25 9.78 1.87 11.50
N TYR A 26 9.01 2.41 12.44
CA TYR A 26 7.56 2.27 12.47
C TYR A 26 6.95 3.51 11.84
N PRO A 27 6.12 3.36 10.79
CA PRO A 27 5.29 4.45 10.33
C PRO A 27 4.46 5.05 11.47
N ASP A 28 4.32 6.38 11.47
CA ASP A 28 3.43 7.08 12.39
C ASP A 28 1.98 6.81 11.97
N ILE A 29 1.30 5.91 12.68
CA ILE A 29 -0.09 5.53 12.46
C ILE A 29 -0.86 5.90 13.72
N ARG A 30 -1.94 6.68 13.59
CA ARG A 30 -2.70 7.24 14.73
C ARG A 30 -4.18 6.85 14.66
N PRO A 31 -4.54 5.57 14.90
CA PRO A 31 -5.87 5.03 14.67
C PRO A 31 -7.01 5.89 15.25
N GLY A 32 -8.07 6.09 14.46
CA GLY A 32 -9.26 6.82 14.89
C GLY A 32 -10.20 5.97 15.76
N TYR A 33 -11.24 6.60 16.30
CA TYR A 33 -12.22 5.93 17.17
C TYR A 33 -13.03 4.82 16.47
N GLY A 34 -13.03 4.77 15.13
CA GLY A 34 -13.68 3.70 14.37
C GLY A 34 -12.95 2.36 14.41
N VAL A 35 -11.70 2.33 14.87
CA VAL A 35 -10.91 1.10 15.02
C VAL A 35 -11.33 0.36 16.28
N THR A 36 -11.83 -0.86 16.12
CA THR A 36 -12.34 -1.71 17.19
C THR A 36 -11.30 -2.71 17.70
N GLU A 37 -10.35 -3.11 16.86
CA GLU A 37 -9.26 -4.03 17.21
C GLU A 37 -8.00 -3.72 16.39
N THR A 38 -6.83 -4.00 16.97
CA THR A 38 -5.54 -3.99 16.25
C THR A 38 -4.90 -5.36 16.36
N LYS A 39 -4.62 -5.95 15.21
CA LYS A 39 -3.93 -7.24 15.02
C LYS A 39 -2.59 -7.01 14.31
N TRP A 40 -1.87 -8.09 14.07
CA TRP A 40 -0.64 -8.13 13.29
C TRP A 40 -0.78 -9.17 12.18
N LEU A 41 -0.06 -9.04 11.06
CA LEU A 41 -0.05 -10.12 10.05
C LEU A 41 0.44 -11.45 10.64
N SER A 42 1.30 -11.40 11.66
CA SER A 42 1.73 -12.59 12.38
C SER A 42 0.62 -13.31 13.17
N ASP A 43 -0.55 -12.70 13.37
CA ASP A 43 -1.74 -13.39 13.90
C ASP A 43 -2.34 -14.35 12.86
N TYR A 44 -2.14 -14.10 11.57
CA TYR A 44 -2.57 -14.97 10.46
C TYR A 44 -1.45 -15.88 9.96
N PHE A 45 -0.19 -15.45 10.09
CA PHE A 45 0.99 -16.22 9.72
C PHE A 45 2.16 -15.97 10.67
N THR A 46 2.25 -16.81 11.71
CA THR A 46 3.22 -16.70 12.82
C THR A 46 4.68 -16.43 12.43
N PRO A 47 5.25 -16.97 11.32
CA PRO A 47 6.65 -16.73 10.97
C PRO A 47 7.04 -15.26 10.76
N LEU A 48 6.09 -14.36 10.48
CA LEU A 48 6.42 -12.93 10.38
C LEU A 48 6.73 -12.30 11.74
N LYS A 49 6.32 -12.92 12.85
CA LYS A 49 6.38 -12.31 14.19
C LYS A 49 7.78 -11.79 14.54
N GLY A 50 7.86 -10.49 14.82
CA GLY A 50 9.12 -9.85 15.21
C GLY A 50 10.05 -9.50 14.04
N THR A 51 9.60 -9.65 12.80
CA THR A 51 10.29 -9.17 11.59
C THR A 51 9.76 -7.82 11.16
N ASN A 52 10.49 -7.09 10.30
CA ASN A 52 9.99 -5.85 9.69
C ASN A 52 8.80 -6.07 8.74
N LEU A 53 8.55 -7.31 8.30
CA LEU A 53 7.42 -7.69 7.45
C LEU A 53 6.11 -7.87 8.24
N ASP A 54 6.18 -7.93 9.57
CA ASP A 54 4.99 -8.02 10.43
C ASP A 54 4.26 -6.68 10.52
N THR A 55 3.36 -6.41 9.56
CA THR A 55 2.62 -5.14 9.52
C THR A 55 1.38 -5.18 10.44
N PRO A 56 1.06 -4.06 11.13
CA PRO A 56 -0.18 -3.98 11.89
C PRO A 56 -1.40 -4.00 10.96
N VAL A 57 -2.45 -4.65 11.44
CA VAL A 57 -3.74 -4.82 10.75
C VAL A 57 -4.81 -4.19 11.63
N PHE A 58 -5.56 -3.23 11.10
CA PHE A 58 -6.58 -2.51 11.87
C PHE A 58 -7.97 -2.99 11.49
N ILE A 59 -8.76 -3.37 12.49
CA ILE A 59 -10.12 -3.84 12.29
C ILE A 59 -11.11 -2.75 12.69
N MET A 60 -12.08 -2.49 11.83
CA MET A 60 -13.18 -1.56 12.04
C MET A 60 -14.49 -2.33 11.84
N ASP A 61 -15.04 -2.88 12.92
CA ASP A 61 -16.25 -3.71 12.91
C ASP A 61 -17.45 -2.93 13.44
N SER A 62 -18.51 -2.81 12.65
CA SER A 62 -19.75 -2.13 13.08
C SER A 62 -20.54 -2.94 14.12
N GLY A 63 -20.31 -4.24 14.22
CA GLY A 63 -21.15 -5.20 14.95
C GLY A 63 -22.49 -5.51 14.25
N ASN A 64 -22.77 -4.89 13.11
CA ASN A 64 -23.94 -5.15 12.28
C ASN A 64 -23.55 -6.08 11.11
N PRO A 65 -24.34 -7.13 10.81
CA PRO A 65 -24.07 -8.01 9.68
C PRO A 65 -23.91 -7.25 8.37
N GLY A 66 -22.93 -7.66 7.56
CA GLY A 66 -22.58 -7.02 6.30
C GLY A 66 -21.32 -7.65 5.69
N ALA A 67 -20.81 -7.03 4.64
CA ALA A 67 -19.60 -7.46 3.95
C ALA A 67 -18.33 -7.05 4.72
N THR A 68 -17.26 -7.79 4.49
CA THR A 68 -15.90 -7.48 4.93
C THR A 68 -15.09 -6.94 3.76
N PHE A 69 -14.64 -5.70 3.87
CA PHE A 69 -13.74 -5.07 2.91
C PHE A 69 -12.31 -4.98 3.44
N LEU A 70 -11.32 -5.22 2.59
CA LEU A 70 -9.90 -5.00 2.90
C LEU A 70 -9.34 -3.81 2.10
N LEU A 71 -8.82 -2.81 2.81
CA LEU A 71 -8.10 -1.67 2.25
C LEU A 71 -6.59 -1.84 2.43
N MET A 72 -5.86 -1.85 1.32
CA MET A 72 -4.40 -2.00 1.31
C MET A 72 -3.72 -0.76 0.72
N GLY A 73 -2.73 -0.26 1.45
CA GLY A 73 -1.79 0.75 0.97
C GLY A 73 -0.36 0.30 1.25
N GLY A 74 0.61 0.90 0.55
CA GLY A 74 2.03 0.64 0.83
C GLY A 74 2.50 -0.76 0.46
N THR A 75 1.89 -1.37 -0.56
CA THR A 75 2.47 -2.53 -1.24
C THR A 75 3.86 -2.18 -1.80
N HIS A 76 3.98 -0.97 -2.37
CA HIS A 76 5.24 -0.26 -2.54
C HIS A 76 5.24 0.99 -1.64
N ALA A 77 6.28 1.20 -0.83
CA ALA A 77 6.27 2.30 0.14
C ALA A 77 6.56 3.68 -0.47
N ARG A 78 7.05 3.72 -1.72
CA ARG A 78 7.17 4.96 -2.53
C ARG A 78 5.83 5.50 -3.04
N GLU A 79 4.75 4.75 -2.85
CA GLU A 79 3.41 5.09 -3.35
C GLU A 79 2.61 5.79 -2.23
N ILE A 80 3.07 7.00 -1.91
CA ILE A 80 2.63 7.82 -0.78
C ILE A 80 1.13 8.16 -0.81
N ALA A 81 0.48 8.23 -1.98
CA ALA A 81 -0.96 8.49 -2.01
C ALA A 81 -1.77 7.30 -1.46
N GLY A 82 -1.36 6.06 -1.75
CA GLY A 82 -2.04 4.87 -1.24
C GLY A 82 -1.90 4.75 0.28
N THR A 83 -0.67 4.93 0.81
CA THR A 83 -0.45 4.92 2.26
C THR A 83 -1.20 6.05 2.96
N THR A 84 -1.14 7.27 2.42
CA THR A 84 -1.85 8.44 2.99
C THR A 84 -3.37 8.26 2.94
N SER A 85 -3.93 7.68 1.88
CA SER A 85 -5.37 7.39 1.79
C SER A 85 -5.80 6.38 2.85
N ALA A 86 -5.03 5.32 3.05
CA ALA A 86 -5.30 4.35 4.12
C ALA A 86 -5.22 4.99 5.52
N LEU A 87 -4.28 5.93 5.74
CA LEU A 87 -4.20 6.69 6.98
C LEU A 87 -5.40 7.63 7.17
N VAL A 88 -5.78 8.41 6.14
CA VAL A 88 -6.98 9.25 6.20
C VAL A 88 -8.23 8.41 6.48
N PHE A 89 -8.37 7.25 5.83
CA PHE A 89 -9.47 6.33 6.10
C PHE A 89 -9.46 5.89 7.57
N LEU A 90 -8.34 5.32 8.03
CA LEU A 90 -8.18 4.75 9.38
C LEU A 90 -8.45 5.77 10.50
N GLU A 91 -8.12 7.04 10.26
CA GLU A 91 -8.17 8.09 11.28
C GLU A 91 -9.53 8.79 11.38
N ASN A 92 -10.39 8.63 10.36
CA ASN A 92 -11.67 9.34 10.28
C ASN A 92 -12.88 8.42 10.19
N ALA A 93 -12.78 7.30 9.46
CA ALA A 93 -13.92 6.46 9.14
C ALA A 93 -14.59 5.86 10.38
N VAL A 94 -15.91 5.70 10.31
CA VAL A 94 -16.70 4.89 11.24
C VAL A 94 -17.57 3.94 10.43
N VAL A 95 -17.34 2.64 10.56
CA VAL A 95 -18.13 1.62 9.86
C VAL A 95 -19.49 1.47 10.54
N LYS A 96 -20.56 1.55 9.75
CA LYS A 96 -21.97 1.51 10.19
C LYS A 96 -22.63 0.17 9.93
N THR A 97 -22.22 -0.50 8.85
CA THR A 97 -22.69 -1.81 8.43
C THR A 97 -21.49 -2.60 7.88
N GLY A 98 -21.39 -3.88 8.23
CA GLY A 98 -20.26 -4.73 7.83
C GLY A 98 -18.98 -4.39 8.59
N ARG A 99 -17.85 -4.70 7.94
CA ARG A 99 -16.51 -4.59 8.51
C ARG A 99 -15.51 -4.06 7.48
N VAL A 100 -14.57 -3.25 7.94
CA VAL A 100 -13.41 -2.84 7.15
C VAL A 100 -12.13 -3.26 7.87
N ILE A 101 -11.20 -3.84 7.12
CA ILE A 101 -9.85 -4.19 7.54
C ILE A 101 -8.89 -3.25 6.80
N VAL A 102 -7.96 -2.61 7.51
CA VAL A 102 -7.03 -1.64 6.91
C VAL A 102 -5.60 -2.07 7.18
N ILE A 103 -4.79 -2.11 6.12
CA ILE A 103 -3.33 -2.27 6.16
C ILE A 103 -2.69 -1.06 5.48
N PRO A 104 -2.28 -0.02 6.23
CA PRO A 104 -1.74 1.20 5.62
C PRO A 104 -0.37 1.00 4.96
N PHE A 105 0.38 -0.01 5.40
CA PHE A 105 1.70 -0.38 4.89
C PHE A 105 1.80 -1.89 4.73
N SER A 106 1.28 -2.43 3.63
CA SER A 106 1.32 -3.87 3.32
C SER A 106 2.74 -4.41 3.29
N ASN A 107 3.71 -3.64 2.79
CA ASN A 107 5.13 -3.94 2.90
C ASN A 107 5.84 -2.94 3.84
N ARG A 108 5.76 -3.19 5.14
CA ARG A 108 6.42 -2.34 6.15
C ARG A 108 7.95 -2.38 6.05
N SER A 109 8.55 -3.48 5.59
CA SER A 109 10.00 -3.53 5.35
C SER A 109 10.42 -2.49 4.30
N ALA A 110 9.70 -2.39 3.19
CA ALA A 110 9.95 -1.36 2.17
C ALA A 110 9.80 0.07 2.73
N ALA A 111 8.87 0.29 3.67
CA ALA A 111 8.68 1.57 4.35
C ALA A 111 9.82 1.94 5.31
N SER A 112 10.66 0.98 5.70
CA SER A 112 11.75 1.19 6.66
C SER A 112 13.04 1.71 6.04
N ILE A 113 13.12 1.82 4.72
CA ILE A 113 14.31 2.27 3.99
C ILE A 113 13.96 3.39 2.99
N ASP A 114 14.93 4.24 2.66
CA ASP A 114 14.78 5.25 1.61
C ASP A 114 14.51 4.59 0.23
N ASP A 115 13.76 5.26 -0.64
CA ASP A 115 13.61 4.82 -2.04
C ASP A 115 14.97 4.80 -2.74
N GLN A 116 15.36 3.63 -3.24
CA GLN A 116 16.68 3.43 -3.87
C GLN A 116 16.73 3.92 -5.32
N SER A 117 15.64 4.51 -5.83
CA SER A 117 15.50 4.89 -7.24
C SER A 117 15.36 6.40 -7.44
N THR A 118 15.19 7.18 -6.37
CA THR A 118 14.98 8.63 -6.42
C THR A 118 15.65 9.30 -5.24
N ASP A 119 15.85 10.61 -5.31
CA ASP A 119 16.39 11.41 -4.21
C ASP A 119 15.27 12.03 -3.34
N ILE A 120 14.05 11.48 -3.40
CA ILE A 120 12.91 11.98 -2.61
C ILE A 120 13.16 11.66 -1.13
N PRO A 121 12.99 12.62 -0.21
CA PRO A 121 13.22 12.37 1.21
C PRO A 121 12.34 11.24 1.76
N HIS A 122 12.94 10.31 2.51
CA HIS A 122 12.22 9.20 3.13
C HIS A 122 11.16 9.64 4.14
N PHE A 123 11.41 10.75 4.84
CA PHE A 123 10.46 11.38 5.75
C PHE A 123 10.07 12.76 5.23
N ILE A 124 8.79 12.93 4.89
CA ILE A 124 8.25 14.18 4.39
C ILE A 124 7.35 14.80 5.45
N GLN A 125 7.77 15.92 6.03
CA GLN A 125 6.97 16.61 7.05
C GLN A 125 5.77 17.30 6.40
N ILE A 126 4.60 17.12 7.00
CA ILE A 126 3.38 17.86 6.71
C ILE A 126 2.80 18.44 8.00
N GLU A 127 2.02 19.51 7.86
CA GLU A 127 1.18 20.01 8.96
C GLU A 127 -0.13 19.21 8.99
N THR A 128 -0.52 18.75 10.18
CA THR A 128 -1.76 17.99 10.38
C THR A 128 -2.60 18.56 11.51
N ARG A 129 -3.82 18.05 11.73
CA ARG A 129 -4.75 18.61 12.72
C ARG A 129 -4.26 18.49 14.17
N SER A 130 -3.37 17.56 14.51
CA SER A 130 -2.70 17.51 15.82
C SER A 130 -1.22 17.96 15.79
N GLY A 131 -0.79 18.60 14.70
CA GLY A 131 0.54 19.21 14.57
C GLY A 131 1.41 18.53 13.49
N PRO A 132 2.73 18.77 13.50
CA PRO A 132 3.63 18.19 12.50
C PRO A 132 3.63 16.65 12.52
N ARG A 133 3.64 16.06 11.33
CA ARG A 133 3.75 14.60 11.10
C ARG A 133 4.68 14.33 9.94
N TYR A 134 5.35 13.19 9.95
CA TYR A 134 6.13 12.71 8.81
C TYR A 134 5.34 11.63 8.07
N LEU A 135 5.09 11.87 6.78
CA LEU A 135 4.71 10.82 5.84
C LEU A 135 5.97 10.08 5.39
N ILE A 136 5.81 8.79 5.08
CA ILE A 136 6.91 7.93 4.62
C ILE A 136 6.86 7.80 3.11
N TYR A 137 8.02 8.01 2.48
CA TYR A 137 8.29 7.69 1.08
C TYR A 137 9.43 6.64 1.04
N GLY A 138 9.07 5.37 1.12
CA GLY A 138 10.02 4.26 1.21
C GLY A 138 10.36 3.64 -0.14
N ASP A 139 10.96 2.44 -0.14
CA ASP A 139 11.33 1.76 -1.39
C ASP A 139 10.15 1.03 -2.06
N ARG A 140 10.37 0.65 -3.33
CA ARG A 140 9.47 -0.24 -4.06
C ARG A 140 9.52 -1.68 -3.53
N ARG A 141 10.63 -2.09 -2.95
CA ARG A 141 10.94 -3.49 -2.61
C ARG A 141 11.19 -3.64 -1.12
N THR A 142 10.92 -4.83 -0.60
CA THR A 142 11.41 -5.26 0.72
C THR A 142 12.90 -4.98 0.83
N ASP A 143 13.36 -4.52 2.00
CA ASP A 143 14.79 -4.30 2.26
C ASP A 143 15.55 -5.60 2.00
N ILE A 144 16.69 -5.50 1.31
CA ILE A 144 17.58 -6.64 1.07
C ILE A 144 18.07 -7.26 2.39
N THR A 145 18.20 -6.45 3.46
CA THR A 145 18.55 -6.92 4.80
C THR A 145 17.46 -7.80 5.39
N ASP A 146 16.19 -7.40 5.25
CA ASP A 146 15.03 -8.18 5.72
C ASP A 146 14.75 -9.40 4.83
N GLN A 147 15.03 -9.29 3.53
CA GLN A 147 14.98 -10.41 2.59
C GLN A 147 16.01 -11.48 2.97
N GLY A 148 17.18 -11.07 3.46
CA GLY A 148 18.22 -11.95 4.01
C GLY A 148 18.89 -12.89 3.00
N ILE A 149 18.56 -12.75 1.71
CA ILE A 149 19.13 -13.51 0.59
C ILE A 149 19.42 -12.54 -0.57
N ASP A 150 20.51 -12.80 -1.30
CA ASP A 150 20.88 -12.00 -2.47
C ASP A 150 19.83 -12.10 -3.57
N ASP A 151 19.64 -10.99 -4.30
CA ASP A 151 18.77 -10.97 -5.47
C ASP A 151 19.31 -11.97 -6.52
N PRO A 152 18.47 -12.87 -7.07
CA PRO A 152 18.89 -13.75 -8.15
C PRO A 152 19.17 -12.94 -9.43
N ASN A 153 19.74 -13.58 -10.45
CA ASN A 153 19.89 -12.91 -11.76
C ASN A 153 18.54 -12.62 -12.42
N GLN A 154 17.63 -13.60 -12.38
CA GLN A 154 16.24 -13.48 -12.84
C GLN A 154 15.34 -14.02 -11.74
N TYR A 155 14.15 -13.43 -11.58
CA TYR A 155 13.14 -13.93 -10.66
C TYR A 155 12.16 -14.82 -11.42
N VAL A 156 11.84 -15.99 -10.86
CA VAL A 156 10.84 -16.90 -11.40
C VAL A 156 9.65 -16.91 -10.45
N HIS A 157 8.49 -16.47 -10.95
CA HIS A 157 7.25 -16.56 -10.22
C HIS A 157 6.76 -18.02 -10.21
N GLU A 158 7.23 -18.77 -9.20
CA GLU A 158 7.15 -20.24 -9.12
C GLU A 158 5.74 -20.82 -9.40
N PRO A 159 4.64 -20.26 -8.87
CA PRO A 159 3.29 -20.78 -9.16
C PRO A 159 2.91 -20.80 -10.65
N SER A 160 3.49 -19.89 -11.44
CA SER A 160 3.18 -19.74 -12.87
C SER A 160 4.32 -20.13 -13.82
N GLY A 161 5.55 -20.18 -13.31
CA GLY A 161 6.76 -20.28 -14.14
C GLY A 161 7.13 -19.00 -14.91
N MET A 162 6.39 -17.89 -14.76
CA MET A 162 6.72 -16.60 -15.39
C MET A 162 8.10 -16.12 -14.95
N ILE A 163 8.94 -15.76 -15.93
CA ILE A 163 10.30 -15.27 -15.70
C ILE A 163 10.29 -13.75 -15.78
N ILE A 164 10.89 -13.11 -14.78
CA ILE A 164 11.11 -11.68 -14.69
C ILE A 164 12.61 -11.43 -14.74
N ASP A 165 13.06 -10.72 -15.78
CA ASP A 165 14.48 -10.54 -16.06
C ASP A 165 15.25 -9.82 -14.94
N ASN A 166 14.57 -8.94 -14.20
CA ASN A 166 15.14 -8.27 -13.06
C ASN A 166 14.92 -9.09 -11.77
N GLY A 167 15.97 -9.78 -11.29
CA GLY A 167 15.84 -10.59 -10.08
C GLY A 167 15.57 -9.83 -8.78
N ALA A 168 15.79 -8.51 -8.73
CA ALA A 168 15.36 -7.68 -7.61
C ALA A 168 13.81 -7.67 -7.45
N GLU A 169 13.06 -8.04 -8.48
CA GLU A 169 11.61 -8.24 -8.38
C GLU A 169 11.23 -9.40 -7.45
N SER A 170 12.17 -10.25 -7.04
CA SER A 170 11.95 -11.23 -5.96
C SER A 170 11.62 -10.58 -4.60
N ARG A 171 11.95 -9.29 -4.42
CA ARG A 171 11.62 -8.46 -3.25
C ARG A 171 10.42 -7.52 -3.47
N ASN A 172 9.83 -7.53 -4.66
CA ASN A 172 8.64 -6.76 -4.95
C ASN A 172 7.39 -7.54 -4.48
N LEU A 173 6.68 -7.03 -3.47
CA LEU A 173 5.48 -7.69 -2.95
C LEU A 173 4.45 -7.96 -4.06
N ASN A 174 4.23 -6.99 -4.95
CA ASN A 174 3.32 -7.11 -6.10
C ASN A 174 3.92 -7.93 -7.27
N ARG A 175 4.85 -8.85 -6.98
CA ARG A 175 5.32 -9.92 -7.89
C ARG A 175 5.32 -11.29 -7.21
N ASN A 176 4.97 -11.34 -5.93
CA ASN A 176 5.13 -12.51 -5.09
C ASN A 176 3.80 -13.14 -4.65
N TYR A 177 2.63 -12.59 -5.01
CA TYR A 177 1.34 -13.25 -4.74
C TYR A 177 1.17 -14.52 -5.60
N PRO A 178 0.49 -15.59 -5.15
CA PRO A 178 -0.22 -15.76 -3.89
C PRO A 178 0.68 -15.99 -2.67
N GLY A 179 1.99 -15.91 -2.84
CA GLY A 179 2.96 -16.15 -1.78
C GLY A 179 3.30 -17.61 -1.59
N LYS A 180 4.22 -17.86 -0.66
CA LYS A 180 4.68 -19.21 -0.31
C LYS A 180 5.07 -19.25 1.18
N PRO A 181 4.48 -20.15 1.99
CA PRO A 181 4.70 -20.17 3.43
C PRO A 181 6.14 -20.53 3.81
N ASP A 182 6.80 -21.37 3.02
CA ASP A 182 8.21 -21.73 3.16
C ASP A 182 9.12 -21.01 2.13
N GLY A 183 8.62 -19.92 1.55
CA GLY A 183 9.33 -19.10 0.57
C GLY A 183 10.29 -18.09 1.19
N ASN A 184 10.82 -17.20 0.34
CA ASN A 184 11.58 -16.05 0.81
C ASN A 184 10.68 -15.09 1.63
N PRO A 185 11.25 -14.14 2.39
CA PRO A 185 10.47 -13.30 3.29
C PRO A 185 9.36 -12.48 2.59
N THR A 186 9.59 -12.02 1.36
CA THR A 186 8.55 -11.31 0.57
C THR A 186 7.43 -12.26 0.11
N GLN A 187 7.74 -13.52 -0.24
CA GLN A 187 6.73 -14.55 -0.53
C GLN A 187 5.91 -14.92 0.72
N GLN A 188 6.54 -14.96 1.89
CA GLN A 188 5.87 -15.19 3.16
C GLN A 188 4.93 -14.03 3.52
N LEU A 189 5.31 -12.79 3.22
CA LEU A 189 4.45 -11.62 3.36
C LEU A 189 3.20 -11.71 2.48
N ALA A 190 3.37 -12.01 1.18
CA ALA A 190 2.24 -12.20 0.26
C ALA A 190 1.30 -13.32 0.74
N TYR A 191 1.88 -14.42 1.23
CA TYR A 191 1.12 -15.55 1.81
C TYR A 191 0.33 -15.11 3.05
N ALA A 192 0.94 -14.34 3.96
CA ALA A 192 0.28 -13.86 5.16
C ALA A 192 -0.93 -12.95 4.85
N ILE A 193 -0.82 -12.08 3.85
CA ILE A 193 -1.94 -11.24 3.40
C ILE A 193 -3.07 -12.10 2.81
N LEU A 194 -2.72 -13.13 2.03
CA LEU A 194 -3.72 -14.06 1.49
C LEU A 194 -4.41 -14.88 2.60
N GLU A 195 -3.66 -15.28 3.63
CA GLU A 195 -4.23 -15.96 4.80
C GLU A 195 -5.12 -15.04 5.63
N LEU A 196 -4.78 -13.75 5.78
CA LEU A 196 -5.68 -12.75 6.36
C LEU A 196 -7.00 -12.70 5.58
N ILE A 197 -6.92 -12.62 4.25
CA ILE A 197 -8.12 -12.57 3.37
C ILE A 197 -9.02 -13.79 3.59
N ARG A 198 -8.43 -14.98 3.67
CA ARG A 198 -9.16 -16.24 3.87
C ARG A 198 -9.72 -16.39 5.27
N GLN A 199 -8.96 -16.02 6.30
CA GLN A 199 -9.36 -16.23 7.70
C GLN A 199 -10.35 -15.17 8.19
N GLU A 200 -10.37 -13.99 7.57
CA GLU A 200 -11.32 -12.92 7.89
C GLU A 200 -12.52 -12.87 6.92
N ASP A 201 -12.64 -13.87 6.03
CA ASP A 201 -13.72 -13.98 5.02
C ASP A 201 -13.93 -12.66 4.26
N VAL A 202 -12.85 -12.11 3.69
CA VAL A 202 -12.90 -10.81 2.98
C VAL A 202 -13.65 -10.96 1.66
N ASP A 203 -14.77 -10.25 1.52
CA ASP A 203 -15.62 -10.28 0.33
C ASP A 203 -14.98 -9.56 -0.86
N PHE A 204 -14.34 -8.41 -0.61
CA PHE A 204 -13.64 -7.66 -1.66
C PHE A 204 -12.52 -6.79 -1.08
N ASN A 205 -11.52 -6.45 -1.91
CA ASN A 205 -10.38 -5.65 -1.47
C ASN A 205 -9.95 -4.60 -2.51
N LEU A 206 -9.29 -3.54 -2.06
CA LEU A 206 -8.61 -2.58 -2.91
C LEU A 206 -7.15 -2.43 -2.49
N ASP A 207 -6.24 -2.72 -3.41
CA ASP A 207 -4.80 -2.44 -3.31
C ASP A 207 -4.47 -1.14 -4.05
N MET A 208 -4.13 -0.09 -3.30
CA MET A 208 -3.87 1.25 -3.85
C MET A 208 -2.41 1.41 -4.25
N HIS A 209 -2.18 1.57 -5.55
CA HIS A 209 -0.88 1.80 -6.18
C HIS A 209 -0.79 3.20 -6.81
N GLU A 210 0.42 3.52 -7.26
CA GLU A 210 0.68 4.67 -8.11
C GLU A 210 1.69 4.36 -9.22
N SER A 211 1.57 5.11 -10.31
CA SER A 211 2.42 4.98 -11.50
C SER A 211 2.92 6.34 -11.97
N ASP A 212 3.75 6.36 -13.01
CA ASP A 212 4.21 7.60 -13.65
C ASP A 212 3.04 8.45 -14.17
N THR A 213 3.19 9.78 -14.10
CA THR A 213 2.14 10.73 -14.47
C THR A 213 1.84 10.65 -15.97
N PRO A 214 0.61 10.99 -16.43
CA PRO A 214 0.29 11.02 -17.86
C PRO A 214 0.89 12.24 -18.58
N ARG A 215 1.67 13.07 -17.88
CA ARG A 215 2.34 14.26 -18.43
C ARG A 215 3.42 13.86 -19.43
N GLU A 216 3.43 14.52 -20.58
CA GLU A 216 4.56 14.44 -21.52
C GLU A 216 5.75 15.24 -20.97
N LEU A 217 6.93 14.64 -20.96
CA LEU A 217 8.15 15.27 -20.45
C LEU A 217 9.17 15.42 -21.57
N THR A 218 9.88 16.54 -21.61
CA THR A 218 10.96 16.78 -22.59
C THR A 218 12.27 17.03 -21.85
N ASP A 219 13.32 16.27 -22.18
CA ASP A 219 14.64 16.46 -21.56
C ASP A 219 15.39 17.67 -22.17
N PRO A 220 16.50 18.13 -21.55
CA PRO A 220 17.26 19.27 -22.06
C PRO A 220 17.82 19.11 -23.49
N SER A 221 17.87 17.87 -24.02
CA SER A 221 18.28 17.60 -25.40
C SER A 221 17.14 17.74 -26.42
N GLY A 222 15.91 17.98 -25.94
CA GLY A 222 14.70 18.05 -26.76
C GLY A 222 14.05 16.70 -27.04
N LYS A 223 14.49 15.63 -26.36
CA LYS A 223 13.86 14.31 -26.50
C LYS A 223 12.60 14.25 -25.64
N VAL A 224 11.52 13.84 -26.28
CA VAL A 224 10.19 13.68 -25.67
C VAL A 224 10.04 12.27 -25.08
N TYR A 225 9.47 12.22 -23.88
CA TYR A 225 9.05 11.02 -23.17
C TYR A 225 7.53 11.11 -23.00
N GLU A 226 6.80 10.17 -23.62
CA GLU A 226 5.36 10.01 -23.39
C GLU A 226 5.11 9.73 -21.91
N GLY A 227 4.01 10.28 -21.39
CA GLY A 227 3.56 10.03 -20.03
C GLY A 227 3.13 8.58 -19.81
N GLY A 228 3.06 8.21 -18.54
CA GLY A 228 2.59 6.92 -18.05
C GLY A 228 1.18 6.60 -18.54
N ARG A 229 0.96 5.34 -18.91
CA ARG A 229 -0.36 4.85 -19.36
C ARG A 229 -1.16 4.19 -18.24
N LEU A 230 -0.54 3.91 -17.10
CA LEU A 230 -1.16 3.21 -15.98
C LEU A 230 -1.89 4.16 -15.04
N ALA A 231 -1.48 5.43 -14.94
CA ALA A 231 -2.18 6.39 -14.09
C ALA A 231 -3.67 6.55 -14.45
N TYR A 232 -4.48 6.83 -13.43
CA TYR A 232 -5.94 6.86 -13.49
C TYR A 232 -6.51 5.55 -14.00
N MET A 233 -6.26 4.46 -13.28
CA MET A 233 -6.74 3.13 -13.67
C MET A 233 -7.27 2.36 -12.47
N LEU A 234 -8.33 1.61 -12.71
CA LEU A 234 -8.82 0.54 -11.86
C LEU A 234 -8.63 -0.78 -12.62
N VAL A 235 -7.75 -1.63 -12.10
CA VAL A 235 -7.53 -2.98 -12.60
C VAL A 235 -8.37 -3.95 -11.79
N CYS A 236 -9.27 -4.67 -12.46
CA CYS A 236 -10.18 -5.60 -11.83
C CYS A 236 -9.77 -7.04 -12.11
N HIS A 237 -9.81 -7.91 -11.10
CA HIS A 237 -10.00 -9.33 -11.38
C HIS A 237 -11.27 -9.53 -12.22
N PRO A 238 -11.36 -10.50 -13.15
CA PRO A 238 -12.55 -10.69 -13.98
C PRO A 238 -13.86 -10.81 -13.20
N THR A 239 -13.83 -11.38 -11.98
CA THR A 239 -15.00 -11.48 -11.09
C THR A 239 -15.50 -10.13 -10.55
N GLY A 240 -14.66 -9.09 -10.57
CA GLY A 240 -15.00 -7.74 -10.10
C GLY A 240 -15.29 -6.73 -11.20
N LEU A 241 -15.18 -7.12 -12.48
CA LEU A 241 -15.25 -6.17 -13.60
C LEU A 241 -16.57 -5.39 -13.64
N GLU A 242 -17.69 -6.04 -13.31
CA GLU A 242 -19.00 -5.37 -13.24
C GLU A 242 -19.05 -4.29 -12.15
N LEU A 243 -18.58 -4.60 -10.94
CA LEU A 243 -18.50 -3.62 -9.85
C LEU A 243 -17.55 -2.46 -10.20
N GLY A 244 -16.41 -2.79 -10.82
CA GLY A 244 -15.45 -1.80 -11.29
C GLY A 244 -16.05 -0.86 -12.32
N ALA A 245 -16.81 -1.38 -13.29
CA ALA A 245 -17.49 -0.56 -14.29
C ALA A 245 -18.47 0.44 -13.66
N ILE A 246 -19.26 0.02 -12.67
CA ILE A 246 -20.17 0.93 -11.95
C ILE A 246 -19.38 2.00 -11.20
N ALA A 247 -18.35 1.59 -10.45
CA ALA A 247 -17.54 2.53 -9.70
C ALA A 247 -16.87 3.58 -10.60
N ILE A 248 -16.33 3.17 -11.75
CA ILE A 248 -15.70 4.09 -12.70
C ILE A 248 -16.70 5.05 -13.35
N MET A 249 -17.90 4.60 -13.69
CA MET A 249 -18.96 5.51 -14.20
C MET A 249 -19.29 6.61 -13.18
N GLU A 250 -19.42 6.26 -11.90
CA GLU A 250 -19.68 7.25 -10.84
C GLU A 250 -18.48 8.19 -10.61
N MET A 251 -17.25 7.71 -10.78
CA MET A 251 -16.05 8.56 -10.73
C MET A 251 -16.01 9.55 -11.91
N GLU A 252 -16.41 9.12 -13.12
CA GLU A 252 -16.46 9.97 -14.31
C GLU A 252 -17.52 11.07 -14.18
N ASP A 253 -18.69 10.77 -13.58
CA ASP A 253 -19.72 11.77 -13.27
C ASP A 253 -19.22 12.87 -12.32
N MET A 254 -18.22 12.57 -11.49
CA MET A 254 -17.53 13.52 -10.62
C MET A 254 -16.38 14.27 -11.32
N GLY A 255 -16.11 13.95 -12.59
CA GLY A 255 -15.02 14.55 -13.37
C GLY A 255 -13.65 13.94 -13.09
N ILE A 256 -13.58 12.72 -12.54
CA ILE A 256 -12.33 12.00 -12.30
C ILE A 256 -12.21 10.87 -13.34
N PRO A 257 -11.40 11.05 -14.42
CA PRO A 257 -11.43 10.18 -15.59
C PRO A 257 -10.56 8.92 -15.41
N MET A 258 -11.00 8.02 -14.55
CA MET A 258 -10.34 6.72 -14.36
C MET A 258 -10.69 5.74 -15.49
N LYS A 259 -9.72 4.95 -15.93
CA LYS A 259 -9.88 3.86 -16.90
C LYS A 259 -10.18 2.55 -16.17
N LEU A 260 -11.04 1.73 -16.75
CA LEU A 260 -11.25 0.36 -16.31
C LEU A 260 -10.38 -0.58 -17.15
N GLU A 261 -9.62 -1.45 -16.48
CA GLU A 261 -8.86 -2.51 -17.14
C GLU A 261 -9.18 -3.86 -16.49
N GLU A 262 -9.33 -4.89 -17.31
CA GLU A 262 -9.36 -6.26 -16.81
C GLU A 262 -7.93 -6.73 -16.55
N SER A 263 -7.71 -7.32 -15.39
CA SER A 263 -6.47 -8.02 -15.06
C SER A 263 -6.11 -8.99 -16.17
N ASN A 264 -4.95 -8.86 -16.81
CA ASN A 264 -4.52 -9.83 -17.82
C ASN A 264 -4.09 -11.16 -17.15
N VAL A 265 -4.45 -12.30 -17.73
CA VAL A 265 -4.07 -13.63 -17.21
C VAL A 265 -2.58 -13.94 -17.40
N GLU A 266 -1.94 -13.30 -18.38
CA GLU A 266 -0.51 -13.49 -18.67
C GLU A 266 0.41 -12.80 -17.65
N PHE A 267 -0.10 -11.81 -16.90
CA PHE A 267 0.67 -11.13 -15.85
C PHE A 267 0.36 -11.75 -14.49
N ARG A 268 1.31 -12.53 -13.98
CA ARG A 268 1.21 -13.28 -12.72
C ARG A 268 2.00 -12.61 -11.60
N GLY A 269 1.71 -12.99 -10.35
CA GLY A 269 2.38 -12.41 -9.18
C GLY A 269 1.73 -11.13 -8.62
N LEU A 270 0.70 -10.61 -9.29
CA LEU A 270 0.04 -9.35 -8.96
C LEU A 270 -1.11 -9.56 -7.96
N SER A 271 -1.29 -8.65 -7.01
CA SER A 271 -2.32 -8.71 -5.96
C SER A 271 -3.73 -8.89 -6.53
N HIS A 272 -4.15 -8.02 -7.47
CA HIS A 272 -5.48 -8.09 -8.08
C HIS A 272 -5.74 -9.43 -8.81
N ARG A 273 -4.72 -10.03 -9.43
CA ARG A 273 -4.87 -11.32 -10.13
C ARG A 273 -4.90 -12.47 -9.13
N GLU A 274 -3.88 -12.57 -8.30
CA GLU A 274 -3.59 -13.76 -7.53
C GLU A 274 -4.48 -13.86 -6.28
N ILE A 275 -4.93 -12.74 -5.69
CA ILE A 275 -5.95 -12.78 -4.64
C ILE A 275 -7.25 -13.38 -5.17
N GLY A 276 -7.72 -12.90 -6.33
CA GLY A 276 -8.96 -13.39 -6.95
C GLY A 276 -8.87 -14.84 -7.44
N ASP A 277 -7.70 -15.28 -7.92
CA ASP A 277 -7.47 -16.68 -8.32
C ASP A 277 -7.38 -17.64 -7.11
N ASN A 278 -7.05 -17.14 -5.91
CA ASN A 278 -6.70 -17.98 -4.75
C ASN A 278 -7.57 -17.72 -3.50
N SER A 279 -8.68 -17.00 -3.64
CA SER A 279 -9.68 -16.78 -2.59
C SER A 279 -11.04 -16.45 -3.22
N ASP A 280 -12.09 -16.39 -2.40
CA ASP A 280 -13.42 -15.93 -2.84
C ASP A 280 -13.52 -14.39 -2.91
N CYS A 281 -12.43 -13.67 -2.59
CA CYS A 281 -12.37 -12.21 -2.55
C CYS A 281 -12.38 -11.60 -3.95
N ILE A 282 -13.29 -10.64 -4.19
CA ILE A 282 -13.26 -9.81 -5.40
C ILE A 282 -12.12 -8.79 -5.26
N SER A 283 -11.15 -8.83 -6.19
CA SER A 283 -9.90 -8.10 -6.03
C SER A 283 -9.74 -6.95 -7.02
N PHE A 284 -9.28 -5.80 -6.51
CA PHE A 284 -9.08 -4.57 -7.26
C PHE A 284 -7.70 -3.97 -6.97
N LEU A 285 -7.09 -3.36 -7.99
CA LEU A 285 -5.92 -2.50 -7.84
C LEU A 285 -6.19 -1.16 -8.50
N SER A 286 -5.80 -0.07 -7.84
CA SER A 286 -5.97 1.29 -8.40
C SER A 286 -4.63 1.99 -8.61
N GLU A 287 -4.54 2.84 -9.61
CA GLU A 287 -3.32 3.54 -10.00
C GLU A 287 -3.57 5.05 -10.04
N SER A 288 -2.90 5.80 -9.16
CA SER A 288 -2.88 7.28 -9.18
C SER A 288 -1.59 7.83 -9.80
N PRO A 289 -1.58 9.05 -10.37
CA PRO A 289 -0.39 9.62 -11.04
C PRO A 289 0.66 10.18 -10.08
N ASN A 290 1.72 9.45 -9.75
CA ASN A 290 2.76 9.92 -8.83
C ASN A 290 3.89 10.69 -9.54
N PRO A 291 4.07 12.00 -9.29
CA PRO A 291 5.19 12.79 -9.82
C PRO A 291 6.57 12.20 -9.49
N GLY A 292 6.68 11.53 -8.34
CA GLY A 292 7.93 10.89 -7.89
C GLY A 292 8.41 9.76 -8.81
N GLN A 293 7.50 9.18 -9.61
CA GLN A 293 7.80 8.09 -10.54
C GLN A 293 8.10 8.56 -11.97
N GLU A 294 8.11 9.87 -12.25
CA GLU A 294 8.44 10.40 -13.57
C GLU A 294 9.85 9.95 -14.02
N ARG A 295 10.06 9.74 -15.33
CA ARG A 295 11.33 9.18 -15.84
C ARG A 295 12.49 10.17 -15.81
N ILE A 296 12.17 11.46 -15.90
CA ILE A 296 13.10 12.57 -15.95
C ILE A 296 12.56 13.69 -15.04
N GLY A 297 13.40 14.70 -14.77
CA GLY A 297 13.08 15.79 -13.86
C GLY A 297 13.84 15.67 -12.54
N GLU A 298 14.36 16.81 -12.07
CA GLU A 298 14.95 16.99 -10.75
C GLU A 298 13.89 17.56 -9.79
N ASP A 299 14.09 17.42 -8.48
CA ASP A 299 13.24 18.03 -7.45
C ASP A 299 11.74 17.67 -7.55
N LYS A 300 11.43 16.39 -7.78
CA LYS A 300 10.06 15.89 -7.87
C LYS A 300 9.30 16.10 -6.55
N ASP A 301 8.31 16.99 -6.56
CA ASP A 301 7.46 17.27 -5.41
C ASP A 301 6.26 16.31 -5.35
N VAL A 302 6.36 15.29 -4.51
CA VAL A 302 5.27 14.31 -4.30
C VAL A 302 4.17 14.80 -3.37
N ILE A 303 4.20 16.04 -2.91
CA ILE A 303 3.16 16.64 -2.07
C ILE A 303 2.39 17.71 -2.84
N ASN A 304 3.10 18.68 -3.42
CA ASN A 304 2.52 19.89 -4.00
C ASN A 304 2.71 20.02 -5.52
N ASP A 305 2.96 18.92 -6.26
CA ASP A 305 2.97 18.98 -7.72
C ASP A 305 1.70 19.71 -8.23
N PRO A 306 1.84 20.70 -9.12
CA PRO A 306 0.73 21.57 -9.51
C PRO A 306 -0.39 20.85 -10.26
N ASP A 307 -0.09 19.75 -10.96
CA ASP A 307 -1.07 18.99 -11.72
C ASP A 307 -1.55 17.75 -10.95
N TYR A 308 -0.67 17.15 -10.14
CA TYR A 308 -0.93 15.90 -9.41
C TYR A 308 -0.63 15.99 -7.90
N PRO A 309 -1.19 16.98 -7.19
CA PRO A 309 -0.91 17.17 -5.77
C PRO A 309 -1.41 15.97 -4.95
N LEU A 310 -0.80 15.71 -3.79
CA LEU A 310 -1.15 14.57 -2.94
C LEU A 310 -2.64 14.54 -2.58
N LYS A 311 -3.23 15.71 -2.28
CA LYS A 311 -4.68 15.83 -1.99
C LYS A 311 -5.59 15.34 -3.12
N HIS A 312 -5.21 15.55 -4.37
CA HIS A 312 -5.97 15.04 -5.50
C HIS A 312 -5.93 13.51 -5.55
N ARG A 313 -4.74 12.93 -5.42
CA ARG A 313 -4.53 11.48 -5.46
C ARG A 313 -5.18 10.75 -4.29
N VAL A 314 -5.09 11.33 -3.09
CA VAL A 314 -5.78 10.83 -1.90
C VAL A 314 -7.29 10.93 -2.06
N GLY A 315 -7.80 12.07 -2.55
CA GLY A 315 -9.22 12.24 -2.83
C GLY A 315 -9.74 11.22 -3.85
N MET A 316 -8.98 10.98 -4.92
CA MET A 316 -9.32 9.97 -5.94
C MET A 316 -9.49 8.59 -5.31
N HIS A 317 -8.52 8.14 -4.50
CA HIS A 317 -8.58 6.84 -3.83
C HIS A 317 -9.75 6.72 -2.85
N LEU A 318 -10.00 7.74 -2.03
CA LEU A 318 -11.12 7.73 -1.09
C LEU A 318 -12.49 7.71 -1.78
N GLU A 319 -12.65 8.48 -2.87
CA GLU A 319 -13.88 8.42 -3.66
C GLU A 319 -14.05 7.05 -4.32
N LEU A 320 -12.99 6.49 -4.90
CA LEU A 320 -13.05 5.16 -5.49
C LEU A 320 -13.51 4.10 -4.47
N ILE A 321 -13.02 4.16 -3.23
CA ILE A 321 -13.50 3.27 -2.14
C ILE A 321 -15.01 3.44 -1.93
N LYS A 322 -15.51 4.68 -1.80
CA LYS A 322 -16.95 4.96 -1.66
C LYS A 322 -17.76 4.43 -2.85
N LYS A 323 -17.21 4.53 -4.07
CA LYS A 323 -17.89 4.05 -5.29
C LYS A 323 -17.90 2.53 -5.37
N LEU A 324 -16.83 1.86 -4.96
CA LEU A 324 -16.81 0.40 -4.83
C LEU A 324 -17.81 -0.09 -3.78
N PHE A 325 -17.96 0.62 -2.65
CA PHE A 325 -19.00 0.30 -1.65
C PHE A 325 -20.40 0.47 -2.23
N SER A 326 -20.64 1.57 -2.95
CA SER A 326 -21.93 1.84 -3.60
C SER A 326 -22.25 0.79 -4.65
N ALA A 327 -21.29 0.42 -5.50
CA ALA A 327 -21.42 -0.64 -6.50
C ALA A 327 -21.68 -2.00 -5.86
N TYR A 328 -20.95 -2.37 -4.80
CA TYR A 328 -21.17 -3.61 -4.07
C TYR A 328 -22.57 -3.66 -3.47
N ASN A 329 -23.00 -2.56 -2.84
CA ASN A 329 -24.33 -2.47 -2.24
C ASN A 329 -25.47 -2.56 -3.27
N LEU A 330 -25.26 -2.02 -4.47
CA LEU A 330 -26.22 -2.12 -5.55
C LEU A 330 -26.46 -3.57 -5.99
N TYR A 331 -25.41 -4.40 -5.99
CA TYR A 331 -25.49 -5.81 -6.39
C TYR A 331 -25.95 -6.74 -5.27
N TYR A 332 -25.44 -6.54 -4.05
CA TYR A 332 -25.59 -7.48 -2.93
C TYR A 332 -26.52 -6.97 -1.82
N GLY A 333 -27.11 -5.78 -1.97
CA GLY A 333 -27.86 -5.08 -0.92
C GLY A 333 -26.95 -4.28 0.00
N ASN A 334 -27.51 -3.47 0.90
CA ASN A 334 -26.74 -2.62 1.83
C ASN A 334 -25.89 -3.45 2.80
N MET A 335 -24.72 -3.86 2.35
CA MET A 335 -23.81 -4.77 3.04
C MET A 335 -22.63 -4.02 3.65
N ILE A 336 -22.31 -2.80 3.20
CA ILE A 336 -21.20 -2.01 3.74
C ILE A 336 -21.51 -0.51 3.71
N GLU A 337 -21.37 0.15 4.86
CA GLU A 337 -21.62 1.59 4.99
C GLU A 337 -20.59 2.21 5.93
N VAL A 338 -20.05 3.38 5.57
CA VAL A 338 -19.01 4.08 6.32
C VAL A 338 -19.33 5.58 6.39
N ASP A 339 -19.23 6.15 7.58
CA ASP A 339 -19.38 7.59 7.85
C ASP A 339 -18.01 8.29 8.01
N ASN A 340 -18.02 9.63 7.97
CA ASN A 340 -16.92 10.53 8.33
C ASN A 340 -15.68 10.51 7.42
N LEU A 341 -15.74 9.85 6.26
CA LEU A 341 -14.72 10.05 5.23
C LEU A 341 -14.89 11.44 4.60
N PRO A 342 -13.79 12.19 4.36
CA PRO A 342 -13.89 13.47 3.67
C PRO A 342 -14.38 13.30 2.24
N GLU A 343 -15.10 14.30 1.74
CA GLU A 343 -15.41 14.39 0.31
C GLU A 343 -14.21 14.92 -0.48
N TYR A 344 -14.13 14.57 -1.77
CA TYR A 344 -13.08 15.05 -2.67
C TYR A 344 -12.90 16.58 -2.63
N ASP A 345 -13.99 17.34 -2.70
CA ASP A 345 -13.95 18.80 -2.69
C ASP A 345 -13.39 19.35 -1.36
N GLU A 346 -13.68 18.70 -0.24
CA GLU A 346 -13.14 19.10 1.06
C GLU A 346 -11.62 18.87 1.14
N LEU A 347 -11.12 17.77 0.56
CA LEU A 347 -9.68 17.52 0.45
C LEU A 347 -9.00 18.55 -0.45
N MET A 348 -9.63 18.92 -1.56
CA MET A 348 -9.09 19.93 -2.46
C MET A 348 -9.02 21.31 -1.81
N GLU A 349 -10.01 21.66 -0.98
CA GLU A 349 -10.07 22.92 -0.23
C GLU A 349 -9.12 22.95 0.97
N LYS A 350 -9.12 21.90 1.80
CA LYS A 350 -8.46 21.89 3.12
C LYS A 350 -7.11 21.16 3.14
N ASP A 351 -6.74 20.44 2.09
CA ASP A 351 -5.54 19.59 2.03
C ASP A 351 -5.59 18.37 2.96
N VAL A 352 -4.75 17.37 2.69
CA VAL A 352 -4.75 16.05 3.38
C VAL A 352 -4.48 16.18 4.88
N GLY A 353 -3.65 17.15 5.28
CA GLY A 353 -3.25 17.37 6.67
C GLY A 353 -4.42 17.62 7.62
N ASN A 354 -5.50 18.25 7.14
CA ASN A 354 -6.69 18.51 7.96
C ASN A 354 -7.48 17.25 8.32
N PHE A 355 -7.18 16.13 7.66
CA PHE A 355 -7.81 14.82 7.88
C PHE A 355 -6.83 13.81 8.46
N LEU A 356 -5.65 14.24 8.87
CA LEU A 356 -4.69 13.42 9.59
C LEU A 356 -4.57 13.97 11.00
N ASN A 357 -4.65 13.08 11.99
CA ASN A 357 -4.32 13.38 13.38
C ASN A 357 -2.86 13.73 13.45
#